data_AF-A0AAD8MAG4-F1
#
_entry.id   AF-A0AAD8MAG4-F1
#
_cell.length_a   1.000
_cell.length_b   1.000
_cell.length_c   1.000
_cell.angle_alpha   90.00
_cell.angle_beta   90.00
_cell.angle_gamma   90.00
#
_symmetry.space_group_name_H-M   'P 1'
#
loop_
_entity.id
_entity.type
_entity.pdbx_description
1 polymer ?
#
loop_
_entity_poly.entity_id
_entity_poly.type
_entity_poly.pdbx_seq_one_letter_code
_entity_poly.pdbx_strand_id
1 'polypeptide(L)'
;MDEEIEKFFFLLTTTTTTCSSSSSKTQGSEPIILLSGPPNSGKTSLLFQYAFNSANAANVIHSQTPHSTHLSPQVVFICKRSKLQMKPPFLSQGVHPSSHVFQLIHIKYVEDIEGLVNYFAAFHLYHQYPLTVIVDDFGLYFHDAHDCYGQEKYNNSRGRDFAMVKTLALCCNAIIHANETGHPCKLLLSDTHQGDMPKLLYIYRRWVSSIYNIKGDSGTFLLQRIPSQSPANVDLQKRRIAKYSIALQQLVLEGFSEDMDQ
;
A
#
# COMPACT_ATOMS: atom_id res chain seq x y z
N MET A 1 -17.60 -7.53 4.10
CA MET A 1 -17.46 -6.10 3.77
C MET A 1 -16.00 -5.86 3.46
N ASP A 2 -15.65 -5.14 2.40
CA ASP A 2 -14.23 -4.89 2.06
C ASP A 2 -13.68 -3.79 2.98
N GLU A 3 -13.11 -4.16 4.12
CA GLU A 3 -12.60 -3.22 5.14
C GLU A 3 -11.34 -2.47 4.68
N GLU A 4 -10.61 -2.99 3.70
CA GLU A 4 -9.36 -2.37 3.23
C GLU A 4 -9.63 -1.18 2.31
N ILE A 5 -10.74 -1.17 1.55
CA ILE A 5 -11.08 0.01 0.73
C ILE A 5 -11.37 1.25 1.59
N GLU A 6 -11.91 1.05 2.80
CA GLU A 6 -12.20 2.14 3.73
C GLU A 6 -10.92 2.79 4.27
N LYS A 7 -9.84 2.03 4.43
CA LYS A 7 -8.56 2.56 4.91
C LYS A 7 -7.94 3.58 3.97
N PHE A 8 -8.35 3.63 2.70
CA PHE A 8 -7.94 4.70 1.79
C PHE A 8 -8.62 6.04 2.05
N PHE A 9 -9.71 6.08 2.83
CA PHE A 9 -10.52 7.29 3.00
C PHE A 9 -10.88 7.62 4.45
N PHE A 10 -11.19 6.62 5.29
CA PHE A 10 -11.70 6.84 6.63
C PHE A 10 -10.68 6.59 7.73
N LEU A 11 -10.74 7.46 8.74
CA LEU A 11 -10.20 7.19 10.07
C LEU A 11 -11.05 6.08 10.67
N LEU A 12 -10.49 4.89 10.84
CA LEU A 12 -11.17 3.81 11.54
C LEU A 12 -11.47 4.27 12.98
N THR A 13 -12.71 4.63 13.26
CA THR A 13 -13.22 4.74 14.63
C THR A 13 -13.60 3.35 15.09
N THR A 14 -12.65 2.67 15.75
CA THR A 14 -12.87 1.49 16.61
C THR A 14 -13.95 0.52 16.14
N THR A 15 -13.58 -0.50 15.35
CA THR A 15 -14.29 -1.77 15.44
C THR A 15 -13.76 -2.50 16.67
N THR A 16 -14.64 -2.69 17.66
CA THR A 16 -14.41 -3.58 18.80
C THR A 16 -14.11 -4.99 18.30
N THR A 17 -12.84 -5.37 18.25
CA THR A 17 -12.46 -6.79 18.17
C THR A 17 -12.47 -7.34 19.59
N THR A 18 -13.56 -8.01 19.95
CA THR A 18 -13.63 -8.85 21.15
C THR A 18 -12.56 -9.93 21.06
N CYS A 19 -11.60 -9.90 21.98
CA CYS A 19 -10.60 -10.93 22.14
C CYS A 19 -11.26 -12.24 22.59
N SER A 20 -11.55 -13.15 21.66
CA SER A 20 -11.85 -14.54 21.97
C SER A 20 -10.59 -15.38 21.73
N SER A 21 -9.95 -15.75 22.83
CA SER A 21 -8.86 -16.72 22.89
C SER A 21 -9.33 -18.07 22.36
N SER A 22 -8.96 -18.40 21.12
CA SER A 22 -8.94 -19.78 20.65
C SER A 22 -7.80 -19.95 19.64
N SER A 23 -6.93 -20.91 19.94
CA SER A 23 -5.85 -21.39 19.08
C SER A 23 -6.43 -21.96 17.79
N SER A 24 -6.61 -21.11 16.79
CA SER A 24 -6.92 -21.48 15.42
C SER A 24 -6.05 -20.61 14.51
N LYS A 25 -5.46 -21.23 13.47
CA LYS A 25 -4.69 -20.53 12.44
C LYS A 25 -5.50 -19.34 11.96
N THR A 26 -5.02 -18.13 12.24
CA THR A 26 -5.68 -16.87 11.90
C THR A 26 -6.00 -16.82 10.42
N GLN A 27 -7.28 -16.87 10.08
CA GLN A 27 -7.76 -16.50 8.77
C GLN A 27 -7.46 -15.01 8.52
N GLY A 28 -6.73 -14.71 7.44
CA GLY A 28 -7.16 -13.67 6.50
C GLY A 28 -6.62 -12.24 6.62
N SER A 29 -5.44 -11.96 7.17
CA SER A 29 -4.82 -10.65 6.89
C SER A 29 -4.14 -10.70 5.53
N GLU A 30 -4.52 -9.83 4.60
CA GLU A 30 -3.83 -9.63 3.33
C GLU A 30 -2.54 -8.84 3.59
N PRO A 31 -1.36 -9.49 3.65
CA PRO A 31 -0.15 -8.80 4.10
C PRO A 31 0.41 -7.86 3.02
N ILE A 32 0.02 -8.05 1.76
CA ILE A 32 0.58 -7.33 0.62
C ILE A 32 -0.53 -6.87 -0.31
N ILE A 33 -0.66 -5.56 -0.45
CA ILE A 33 -1.72 -4.89 -1.21
C ILE A 33 -1.07 -4.13 -2.36
N LEU A 34 -1.71 -4.13 -3.53
CA LEU A 34 -1.35 -3.28 -4.66
C LEU A 34 -2.43 -2.25 -4.95
N LEU A 35 -2.08 -0.97 -4.99
CA LEU A 35 -2.90 0.12 -5.52
C LEU A 35 -2.43 0.49 -6.93
N SER A 36 -3.24 0.17 -7.91
CA SER A 36 -2.95 0.35 -9.33
C SER A 36 -3.85 1.45 -9.92
N GLY A 37 -3.34 2.26 -10.84
CA GLY A 37 -4.19 3.26 -11.52
C GLY A 37 -3.45 4.17 -12.51
N PRO A 38 -4.20 4.96 -13.29
CA PRO A 38 -3.64 5.86 -14.28
C PRO A 38 -2.78 6.97 -13.65
N PRO A 39 -1.93 7.66 -14.44
CA PRO A 39 -1.25 8.86 -13.97
C PRO A 39 -2.26 9.90 -13.49
N ASN A 40 -1.86 10.75 -12.55
CA ASN A 40 -2.68 11.85 -12.03
C ASN A 40 -4.00 11.46 -11.34
N SER A 41 -4.22 10.18 -11.06
CA SER A 41 -5.43 9.71 -10.39
C SER A 41 -5.47 9.93 -8.87
N GLY A 42 -4.45 10.57 -8.28
CA GLY A 42 -4.40 10.78 -6.83
C GLY A 42 -3.87 9.61 -6.02
N LYS A 43 -3.24 8.60 -6.65
CA LYS A 43 -2.60 7.46 -5.96
C LYS A 43 -1.75 7.89 -4.77
N THR A 44 -0.80 8.80 -4.96
CA THR A 44 0.09 9.25 -3.88
C THR A 44 -0.72 9.87 -2.73
N SER A 45 -1.81 10.61 -3.01
CA SER A 45 -2.73 11.12 -1.98
C SER A 45 -3.45 9.99 -1.23
N LEU A 46 -3.97 8.99 -1.95
CA LEU A 46 -4.61 7.81 -1.35
C LEU A 46 -3.64 7.01 -0.47
N LEU A 47 -2.41 6.81 -0.93
CA LEU A 47 -1.35 6.16 -0.15
C LEU A 47 -1.01 6.95 1.11
N PHE A 48 -0.97 8.29 1.02
CA PHE A 48 -0.69 9.15 2.17
C PHE A 48 -1.85 9.12 3.17
N GLN A 49 -3.09 9.08 2.69
CA GLN A 49 -4.25 8.88 3.54
C GLN A 49 -4.24 7.50 4.22
N TYR A 50 -3.88 6.44 3.49
CA TYR A 50 -3.68 5.11 4.07
C TYR A 50 -2.61 5.13 5.15
N ALA A 51 -1.48 5.80 4.90
CA ALA A 51 -0.41 5.98 5.88
C ALA A 51 -0.92 6.65 7.16
N PHE A 52 -1.68 7.74 7.01
CA PHE A 52 -2.28 8.46 8.12
C PHE A 52 -3.25 7.59 8.92
N ASN A 53 -4.13 6.85 8.24
CA ASN A 53 -5.11 5.98 8.87
C ASN A 53 -4.45 4.82 9.63
N SER A 54 -3.40 4.21 9.06
CA SER A 54 -2.60 3.18 9.73
C SER A 54 -1.87 3.72 10.96
N ALA A 55 -1.24 4.89 10.86
CA ALA A 55 -0.58 5.55 11.97
C ALA A 55 -1.57 5.95 13.08
N ASN A 56 -2.75 6.44 12.72
CA ASN A 56 -3.79 6.82 13.68
C ASN A 56 -4.32 5.59 14.43
N ALA A 57 -4.57 4.48 13.74
CA ALA A 57 -4.99 3.23 14.37
C ALA A 57 -3.95 2.73 15.39
N ALA A 58 -2.66 2.82 15.04
CA ALA A 58 -1.57 2.49 15.96
C ALA A 58 -1.55 3.41 17.20
N ASN A 59 -1.73 4.72 17.00
CA ASN A 59 -1.75 5.69 18.08
C ASN A 59 -2.88 5.41 19.10
N VAL A 60 -4.07 5.02 18.61
CA VAL A 60 -5.18 4.63 19.47
C VAL A 60 -4.83 3.41 20.33
N ILE A 61 -4.18 2.39 19.74
CA ILE A 61 -3.74 1.20 20.46
C ILE A 61 -2.70 1.55 21.55
N HIS A 62 -1.71 2.37 21.22
CA HIS A 62 -0.67 2.80 22.19
C HIS A 62 -1.22 3.69 23.31
N SER A 63 -2.23 4.52 23.03
CA SER A 63 -2.87 5.34 24.07
C SER A 63 -3.61 4.52 25.14
N GLN A 64 -3.93 3.25 24.83
CA GLN A 64 -4.55 2.31 25.77
C GLN A 64 -3.52 1.50 26.57
N THR A 65 -2.22 1.60 26.24
CA THR A 65 -1.12 0.91 26.93
C THR A 65 -0.14 1.92 27.55
N PRO A 66 -0.27 2.23 28.86
CA PRO A 66 0.37 3.38 29.50
C PRO A 66 1.90 3.27 29.74
N HIS A 67 2.60 2.33 29.10
CA HIS A 67 4.00 2.00 29.40
C HIS A 67 5.00 2.18 28.24
N SER A 68 4.58 2.68 27.07
CA SER A 68 5.52 2.99 25.97
C SER A 68 5.75 4.50 25.86
N THR A 69 6.90 4.97 26.36
CA THR A 69 7.32 6.38 26.31
C THR A 69 8.09 6.76 25.04
N HIS A 70 8.24 5.83 24.08
CA HIS A 70 8.95 6.08 22.83
C HIS A 70 8.04 5.82 21.62
N LEU A 71 7.63 6.88 20.92
CA LEU A 71 6.92 6.78 19.64
C LEU A 71 7.92 6.31 18.56
N SER A 72 8.05 5.00 18.38
CA SER A 72 8.69 4.47 17.18
C SER A 72 7.80 4.73 15.96
N PRO A 73 8.37 5.00 14.77
CA PRO A 73 7.58 5.13 13.55
C PRO A 73 6.75 3.88 13.31
N GLN A 74 5.44 4.07 13.16
CA GLN A 74 4.49 2.98 12.94
C GLN A 74 4.31 2.72 11.45
N VAL A 75 4.56 3.71 10.61
CA VAL A 75 4.44 3.61 9.15
C VAL A 75 5.72 4.11 8.49
N VAL A 76 6.21 3.39 7.49
CA VAL A 76 7.30 3.84 6.62
C VAL A 76 6.74 4.09 5.23
N PHE A 77 6.90 5.31 4.72
CA PHE A 77 6.48 5.71 3.38
C PHE A 77 7.71 5.87 2.48
N ILE A 78 7.92 4.94 1.57
CA ILE A 78 9.04 4.91 0.63
C ILE A 78 8.62 5.57 -0.68
N CYS A 79 9.37 6.58 -1.12
CA CYS A 79 9.12 7.27 -2.37
C CYS A 79 10.40 7.90 -2.95
N LYS A 80 10.35 8.27 -4.24
CA LYS A 80 11.39 9.13 -4.83
C LYS A 80 11.21 10.57 -4.37
N ARG A 81 12.29 11.23 -3.97
CA ARG A 81 12.23 12.60 -3.45
C ARG A 81 11.69 13.58 -4.49
N SER A 82 12.16 13.45 -5.73
CA SER A 82 11.77 14.28 -6.86
C SER A 82 10.24 14.26 -7.09
N LYS A 83 9.63 13.07 -7.07
CA LYS A 83 8.18 12.90 -7.28
C LYS A 83 7.36 13.59 -6.18
N LEU A 84 7.73 13.37 -4.92
CA LEU A 84 7.00 13.93 -3.78
C LEU A 84 7.12 15.46 -3.72
N GLN A 85 8.30 16.01 -4.04
CA GLN A 85 8.54 17.46 -4.05
C GLN A 85 7.83 18.17 -5.21
N MET A 86 7.79 17.57 -6.40
CA MET A 86 7.12 18.17 -7.55
C MET A 86 5.59 18.17 -7.40
N LYS A 87 5.03 17.12 -6.80
CA LYS A 87 3.59 16.96 -6.65
C LYS A 87 3.27 16.37 -5.27
N PRO A 88 3.22 17.21 -4.22
CA PRO A 88 2.91 16.74 -2.87
C PRO A 88 1.50 16.13 -2.81
N PRO A 89 1.27 15.15 -1.91
CA PRO A 89 -0.03 14.53 -1.74
C PRO A 89 -1.05 15.55 -1.22
N PHE A 90 -2.27 15.43 -1.71
CA PHE A 90 -3.42 16.16 -1.16
C PHE A 90 -3.97 15.38 0.04
N LEU A 91 -4.21 16.09 1.14
CA LEU A 91 -4.82 15.49 2.32
C LEU A 91 -6.32 15.29 2.11
N SER A 92 -6.90 14.28 2.76
CA SER A 92 -8.35 14.12 2.77
C SER A 92 -9.04 15.19 3.60
N GLN A 93 -10.33 15.42 3.30
CA GLN A 93 -11.18 16.28 4.11
C GLN A 93 -11.14 15.88 5.60
N GLY A 94 -10.89 16.86 6.47
CA GLY A 94 -10.80 16.65 7.92
C GLY A 94 -9.40 16.29 8.45
N VAL A 95 -8.41 16.01 7.60
CA VAL A 95 -7.02 15.80 8.05
C VAL A 95 -6.29 17.14 8.13
N HIS A 96 -5.90 17.55 9.34
CA HIS A 96 -5.16 18.79 9.55
C HIS A 96 -3.65 18.57 9.38
N PRO A 97 -2.93 19.41 8.60
CA PRO A 97 -1.48 19.28 8.37
C PRO A 97 -0.61 19.25 9.64
N SER A 98 -1.07 19.86 10.73
CA SER A 98 -0.34 19.89 12.01
C SER A 98 -0.65 18.71 12.93
N SER A 99 -1.35 17.68 12.45
CA SER A 99 -1.69 16.50 13.26
C SER A 99 -0.42 15.79 13.75
N HIS A 100 -0.36 15.46 15.04
CA HIS A 100 0.76 14.71 15.61
C HIS A 100 0.88 13.29 15.05
N VAL A 101 -0.19 12.76 14.44
CA VAL A 101 -0.19 11.45 13.75
C VAL A 101 0.89 11.40 12.66
N PHE A 102 1.22 12.52 12.01
CA PHE A 102 2.29 12.57 11.00
C PHE A 102 3.67 12.24 11.58
N GLN A 103 3.89 12.41 12.89
CA GLN A 103 5.16 12.04 13.54
C GLN A 103 5.37 10.51 13.55
N LEU A 104 4.31 9.72 13.40
CA LEU A 104 4.36 8.26 13.32
C LEU A 104 4.64 7.75 11.90
N ILE A 105 4.68 8.63 10.91
CA ILE A 105 4.92 8.30 9.50
C ILE A 105 6.33 8.76 9.14
N HIS A 106 7.22 7.81 8.89
CA HIS A 106 8.57 8.09 8.46
C HIS A 106 8.68 8.03 6.93
N ILE A 107 9.01 9.16 6.29
CA ILE A 107 9.25 9.21 4.84
C ILE A 107 10.70 8.82 4.55
N LYS A 108 10.89 7.74 3.80
CA LYS A 108 12.21 7.28 3.35
C LYS A 108 12.36 7.52 1.86
N TYR A 109 13.28 8.41 1.51
CA TYR A 109 13.60 8.68 0.10
C TYR A 109 14.51 7.59 -0.46
N VAL A 110 14.07 6.95 -1.53
CA VAL A 110 14.80 5.90 -2.26
C VAL A 110 14.77 6.26 -3.74
N GLU A 111 15.90 6.22 -4.43
CA GLU A 111 16.01 6.65 -5.83
C GLU A 111 16.03 5.48 -6.83
N ASP A 112 16.46 4.30 -6.40
CA ASP A 112 16.69 3.13 -7.25
C ASP A 112 16.30 1.80 -6.58
N ILE A 113 16.44 0.72 -7.35
CA ILE A 113 16.18 -0.64 -6.88
C ILE A 113 17.15 -1.08 -5.77
N GLU A 114 18.39 -0.60 -5.76
CA GLU A 114 19.37 -0.96 -4.73
C GLU A 114 18.92 -0.47 -3.36
N GLY A 115 18.45 0.77 -3.25
CA GLY A 115 17.91 1.31 -2.01
C GLY A 115 16.65 0.56 -1.52
N LEU A 116 15.81 0.06 -2.43
CA LEU A 116 14.69 -0.81 -2.07
C LEU A 116 15.18 -2.15 -1.53
N VAL A 117 16.12 -2.79 -2.22
CA VAL A 117 16.71 -4.07 -1.82
C VAL A 117 17.36 -3.94 -0.45
N ASN A 118 18.18 -2.92 -0.23
CA ASN A 118 18.86 -2.66 1.03
C ASN A 118 17.85 -2.44 2.18
N TYR A 119 16.74 -1.76 1.93
CA TYR A 119 15.71 -1.55 2.96
C TYR A 119 15.05 -2.86 3.39
N PHE A 120 14.58 -3.68 2.45
CA PHE A 120 13.87 -4.93 2.78
C PHE A 120 14.83 -6.04 3.26
N ALA A 121 16.06 -6.09 2.75
CA ALA A 121 17.07 -7.03 3.24
C ALA A 121 17.39 -6.82 4.72
N ALA A 122 17.39 -5.57 5.18
CA ALA A 122 17.66 -5.21 6.57
C ALA A 122 16.59 -5.66 7.57
N PHE A 123 15.41 -6.15 7.13
CA PHE A 123 14.37 -6.62 8.04
C PHE A 123 14.87 -7.69 9.02
N HIS A 124 15.72 -8.61 8.56
CA HIS A 124 16.28 -9.67 9.40
C HIS A 124 17.26 -9.16 10.48
N LEU A 125 17.63 -7.88 10.43
CA LEU A 125 18.49 -7.23 11.42
C LEU A 125 17.70 -6.40 12.44
N TYR A 126 16.40 -6.20 12.21
CA TYR A 126 15.56 -5.38 13.08
C TYR A 126 14.91 -6.19 14.20
N HIS A 127 14.75 -5.54 15.35
CA HIS A 127 13.99 -6.08 16.49
C HIS A 127 12.57 -5.50 16.59
N GLN A 128 12.31 -4.42 15.85
CA GLN A 128 11.02 -3.75 15.77
C GLN A 128 10.70 -3.47 14.31
N TYR A 129 9.45 -3.69 13.93
CA TYR A 129 8.98 -3.54 12.56
C TYR A 129 7.90 -2.46 12.49
N PRO A 130 7.82 -1.69 11.40
CA PRO A 130 6.67 -0.81 11.18
C PRO A 130 5.41 -1.66 11.00
N LEU A 131 4.27 -1.15 11.44
CA LEU A 131 2.95 -1.76 11.17
C LEU A 131 2.64 -1.77 9.67
N THR A 132 3.14 -0.78 8.93
CA THR A 132 2.91 -0.67 7.50
C THR A 132 4.12 -0.08 6.79
N VAL A 133 4.56 -0.73 5.72
CA VAL A 133 5.46 -0.17 4.71
C VAL A 133 4.65 0.17 3.48
N ILE A 134 4.84 1.37 2.95
CA ILE A 134 4.19 1.84 1.73
C ILE A 134 5.28 2.16 0.71
N VAL A 135 5.12 1.68 -0.53
CA VAL A 135 6.03 2.00 -1.63
C VAL A 135 5.26 2.71 -2.74
N ASP A 136 5.50 4.01 -2.88
CA ASP A 136 4.93 4.81 -3.97
C ASP A 136 5.66 4.52 -5.29
N ASP A 137 4.88 4.23 -6.33
CA ASP A 137 5.30 3.93 -7.71
C ASP A 137 6.37 2.84 -7.82
N PHE A 138 6.06 1.63 -7.35
CA PHE A 138 6.97 0.49 -7.36
C PHE A 138 7.57 0.24 -8.75
N GLY A 139 6.80 0.38 -9.83
CA GLY A 139 7.28 0.20 -11.20
C GLY A 139 8.42 1.16 -11.60
N LEU A 140 8.53 2.33 -10.97
CA LEU A 140 9.49 3.40 -11.30
C LEU A 140 10.93 3.06 -10.90
N TYR A 141 11.13 2.17 -9.92
CA TYR A 141 12.47 1.78 -9.47
C TYR A 141 13.18 0.82 -10.45
N PHE A 142 12.46 0.31 -11.45
CA PHE A 142 12.97 -0.69 -12.39
C PHE A 142 13.19 -0.16 -13.81
N HIS A 143 13.05 1.16 -14.01
CA HIS A 143 13.27 1.78 -15.33
C HIS A 143 14.74 1.76 -15.75
N ASP A 144 15.67 1.90 -14.80
CA ASP A 144 17.12 1.93 -15.02
C ASP A 144 17.82 0.69 -14.45
N ALA A 145 17.10 -0.44 -14.30
CA ALA A 145 17.60 -1.67 -13.67
C ALA A 145 18.75 -2.38 -14.43
N HIS A 146 19.34 -1.71 -15.43
CA HIS A 146 20.48 -2.19 -16.20
C HIS A 146 21.70 -2.49 -15.31
N ASP A 147 21.89 -1.72 -14.23
CA ASP A 147 23.13 -1.75 -13.43
C ASP A 147 23.08 -2.73 -12.24
N CYS A 148 21.93 -2.95 -11.63
CA CYS A 148 21.86 -3.63 -10.31
C CYS A 148 21.94 -5.16 -10.33
N TYR A 149 21.75 -5.80 -11.49
CA TYR A 149 21.84 -7.27 -11.63
C TYR A 149 22.93 -7.72 -12.63
N GLY A 150 23.87 -6.85 -12.98
CA GLY A 150 25.04 -7.22 -13.80
C GLY A 150 24.67 -7.72 -15.20
N GLN A 151 23.67 -7.11 -15.84
CA GLN A 151 23.27 -7.47 -17.20
C GLN A 151 23.56 -6.34 -18.20
N GLU A 152 24.84 -6.13 -18.50
CA GLU A 152 25.31 -5.28 -19.62
C GLU A 152 24.82 -5.74 -21.02
N LYS A 153 23.96 -6.76 -21.12
CA LYS A 153 23.61 -7.40 -22.40
C LYS A 153 22.13 -7.41 -22.75
N TYR A 154 21.24 -6.88 -21.92
CA TYR A 154 19.81 -7.01 -22.17
C TYR A 154 19.07 -5.69 -22.03
N ASN A 155 18.92 -5.02 -23.16
CA ASN A 155 17.93 -3.95 -23.40
C ASN A 155 16.49 -4.51 -23.45
N ASN A 156 16.18 -5.55 -22.66
CA ASN A 156 15.01 -6.40 -22.81
C ASN A 156 14.08 -6.31 -21.60
N SER A 157 12.78 -6.16 -21.86
CA SER A 157 11.68 -6.24 -20.89
C SER A 157 11.79 -7.39 -19.88
N ARG A 158 12.40 -8.51 -20.29
CA ARG A 158 12.66 -9.67 -19.43
C ARG A 158 13.57 -9.38 -18.24
N GLY A 159 14.57 -8.51 -18.38
CA GLY A 159 15.48 -8.13 -17.28
C GLY A 159 14.75 -7.33 -16.21
N ARG A 160 13.91 -6.38 -16.63
CA ARG A 160 13.02 -5.61 -15.76
C ARG A 160 12.05 -6.52 -15.02
N ASP A 161 11.35 -7.40 -15.73
CA ASP A 161 10.37 -8.31 -15.13
C ASP A 161 11.03 -9.23 -14.09
N PHE A 162 12.24 -9.72 -14.38
CA PHE A 162 13.01 -10.54 -13.46
C PHE A 162 13.46 -9.78 -12.21
N ALA A 163 13.94 -8.55 -12.37
CA ALA A 163 14.30 -7.68 -11.25
C ALA A 163 13.07 -7.39 -10.36
N MET A 164 11.92 -7.08 -10.97
CA MET A 164 10.65 -6.88 -10.25
C MET A 164 10.23 -8.10 -9.46
N VAL A 165 10.29 -9.29 -10.08
CA VAL A 165 9.97 -10.56 -9.40
C VAL A 165 10.90 -10.79 -8.20
N LYS A 166 12.21 -10.59 -8.36
CA LYS A 166 13.18 -10.76 -7.27
C LYS A 166 12.92 -9.78 -6.12
N THR A 167 12.67 -8.52 -6.42
CA THR A 167 12.39 -7.51 -5.39
C THR A 167 11.06 -7.78 -4.70
N LEU A 168 10.02 -8.19 -5.43
CA LEU A 168 8.75 -8.62 -4.83
C LEU A 168 8.94 -9.82 -3.90
N ALA A 169 9.72 -10.82 -4.32
CA ALA A 169 10.04 -11.97 -3.47
C ALA A 169 10.75 -11.55 -2.17
N LEU A 170 11.72 -10.62 -2.27
CA LEU A 170 12.41 -10.06 -1.11
C LEU A 170 11.44 -9.32 -0.18
N CYS A 171 10.56 -8.48 -0.74
CA CYS A 171 9.52 -7.79 0.02
C CYS A 171 8.62 -8.80 0.74
N CYS A 172 8.13 -9.84 0.05
CA CYS A 172 7.31 -10.87 0.64
C CYS A 172 8.02 -11.57 1.81
N ASN A 173 9.28 -11.96 1.63
CA ASN A 173 10.07 -12.61 2.67
C ASN A 173 10.26 -11.70 3.88
N ALA A 174 10.56 -10.41 3.68
CA ALA A 174 10.70 -9.44 4.75
C ALA A 174 9.41 -9.28 5.57
N ILE A 175 8.26 -9.21 4.89
CA ILE A 175 6.96 -9.09 5.55
C ILE A 175 6.57 -10.37 6.29
N ILE A 176 6.80 -11.54 5.68
CA ILE A 176 6.58 -12.84 6.34
C ILE A 176 7.45 -12.94 7.59
N HIS A 177 8.74 -12.60 7.49
CA HIS A 177 9.66 -12.63 8.62
C HIS A 177 9.19 -11.74 9.78
N ALA A 178 8.81 -10.48 9.50
CA ALA A 178 8.27 -9.58 10.52
C ALA A 178 7.04 -10.20 11.22
N ASN A 179 6.10 -10.74 10.44
CA ASN A 179 4.88 -11.37 10.96
C ASN A 179 5.17 -12.64 11.77
N GLU A 180 6.12 -13.48 11.35
CA GLU A 180 6.53 -14.70 12.07
C GLU A 180 7.23 -14.39 13.40
N THR A 181 7.88 -13.23 13.52
CA THR A 181 8.44 -12.74 14.81
C THR A 181 7.39 -12.15 15.76
N GLY A 182 6.10 -12.23 15.42
CA GLY A 182 4.98 -11.76 16.25
C GLY A 182 4.62 -10.28 16.05
N HIS A 183 5.21 -9.60 15.06
CA HIS A 183 4.91 -8.19 14.76
C HIS A 183 4.05 -8.08 13.50
N PRO A 184 2.79 -7.60 13.59
CA PRO A 184 1.98 -7.42 12.39
C PRO A 184 2.58 -6.33 11.49
N CYS A 185 2.95 -6.70 10.26
CA CYS A 185 3.51 -5.81 9.25
C CYS A 185 2.79 -6.01 7.93
N LYS A 186 2.33 -4.91 7.33
CA LYS A 186 1.70 -4.87 6.00
C LYS A 186 2.58 -4.15 5.00
N LEU A 187 2.45 -4.52 3.73
CA LEU A 187 3.06 -3.83 2.60
C LEU A 187 1.98 -3.33 1.64
N LEU A 188 2.00 -2.04 1.36
CA LEU A 188 1.17 -1.42 0.33
C LEU A 188 2.05 -0.91 -0.80
N LEU A 189 1.96 -1.55 -1.95
CA LEU A 189 2.62 -1.12 -3.18
C LEU A 189 1.66 -0.25 -3.99
N SER A 190 2.19 0.65 -4.80
CA SER A 190 1.43 1.26 -5.89
C SER A 190 2.13 1.13 -7.22
N ASP A 191 1.37 1.15 -8.29
CA ASP A 191 1.92 1.16 -9.65
C ASP A 191 1.10 2.06 -10.58
N THR A 192 1.80 2.81 -11.42
CA THR A 192 1.23 3.70 -12.42
C THR A 192 1.29 3.04 -13.80
N HIS A 193 0.14 2.89 -14.44
CA HIS A 193 0.04 2.33 -15.79
C HIS A 193 -0.81 3.21 -16.70
N GLN A 194 -0.57 3.14 -18.01
CA GLN A 194 -1.40 3.80 -19.03
C GLN A 194 -2.42 2.80 -19.59
N GLY A 195 -3.69 3.20 -19.67
CA GLY A 195 -4.78 2.37 -20.21
C GLY A 195 -5.44 1.43 -19.20
N ASP A 196 -6.21 0.46 -19.70
CA ASP A 196 -6.93 -0.50 -18.87
C ASP A 196 -5.97 -1.60 -18.38
N MET A 197 -5.59 -1.53 -17.09
CA MET A 197 -4.85 -2.53 -16.32
C MET A 197 -3.30 -2.50 -16.47
N PRO A 198 -2.51 -2.72 -15.39
CA PRO A 198 -1.06 -2.82 -15.52
C PRO A 198 -0.65 -3.94 -16.47
N LYS A 199 0.20 -3.65 -17.45
CA LYS A 199 0.83 -4.67 -18.32
C LYS A 199 1.53 -5.78 -17.52
N LEU A 200 1.92 -5.47 -16.28
CA LEU A 200 2.63 -6.35 -15.35
C LEU A 200 1.72 -6.96 -14.27
N LEU A 201 0.39 -6.87 -14.43
CA LEU A 201 -0.56 -7.41 -13.44
C LEU A 201 -0.32 -8.90 -13.17
N TYR A 202 0.10 -9.65 -14.19
CA TYR A 202 0.42 -11.07 -14.07
C TYR A 202 1.56 -11.36 -13.09
N ILE A 203 2.52 -10.43 -12.94
CA ILE A 203 3.60 -10.53 -11.96
C ILE A 203 3.02 -10.31 -10.58
N TYR A 204 2.33 -9.18 -10.37
CA TYR A 204 1.79 -8.82 -9.06
C TYR A 204 0.84 -9.86 -8.49
N ARG A 205 -0.05 -10.44 -9.31
CA ARG A 205 -1.00 -11.48 -8.88
C ARG A 205 -0.37 -12.70 -8.21
N ARG A 206 0.93 -12.95 -8.42
CA ARG A 206 1.65 -14.05 -7.77
C ARG A 206 2.17 -13.71 -6.38
N TRP A 207 2.32 -12.42 -6.07
CA TRP A 207 3.03 -11.92 -4.89
C TRP A 207 2.15 -11.12 -3.94
N VAL A 208 1.07 -10.50 -4.45
CA VAL A 208 0.16 -9.68 -3.64
C VAL A 208 -1.13 -10.43 -3.33
N SER A 209 -1.66 -10.23 -2.13
CA SER A 209 -2.93 -10.83 -1.68
C SER A 209 -4.16 -10.12 -2.23
N SER A 210 -4.07 -8.80 -2.45
CA SER A 210 -5.15 -8.02 -3.07
C SER A 210 -4.64 -6.92 -3.96
N ILE A 211 -5.49 -6.58 -4.92
CA ILE A 211 -5.22 -5.54 -5.90
C ILE A 211 -6.43 -4.63 -5.94
N TYR A 212 -6.19 -3.34 -5.73
CA TYR A 212 -7.15 -2.27 -5.90
C TYR A 212 -6.79 -1.51 -7.16
N ASN A 213 -7.77 -1.28 -8.02
CA ASN A 213 -7.60 -0.53 -9.24
C ASN A 213 -8.40 0.76 -9.21
N ILE A 214 -7.77 1.83 -9.64
CA ILE A 214 -8.39 3.11 -9.89
C ILE A 214 -8.75 3.18 -11.37
N LYS A 215 -10.02 3.46 -11.65
CA LYS A 215 -10.53 3.81 -12.97
C LYS A 215 -11.02 5.26 -12.98
N GLY A 216 -11.16 5.83 -14.16
CA GLY A 216 -11.67 7.18 -14.37
C GLY A 216 -10.65 8.11 -14.99
N ASP A 217 -11.17 9.14 -15.64
CA ASP A 217 -10.43 10.26 -16.19
C ASP A 217 -11.04 11.59 -15.68
N SER A 218 -10.36 12.70 -15.94
CA SER A 218 -10.98 14.03 -15.80
C SER A 218 -11.37 14.49 -14.38
N GLY A 219 -10.74 13.96 -13.33
CA GLY A 219 -10.84 14.49 -11.96
C GLY A 219 -11.78 13.75 -11.01
N THR A 220 -12.54 12.78 -11.51
CA THR A 220 -13.37 11.86 -10.72
C THR A 220 -12.93 10.42 -10.98
N PHE A 221 -12.79 9.65 -9.92
CA PHE A 221 -12.15 8.35 -9.94
C PHE A 221 -12.97 7.31 -9.15
N LEU A 222 -12.86 6.07 -9.58
CA LEU A 222 -13.46 4.90 -8.95
C LEU A 222 -12.34 3.99 -8.46
N LEU A 223 -12.26 3.78 -7.15
CA LEU A 223 -11.41 2.76 -6.55
C LEU A 223 -12.23 1.49 -6.34
N GLN A 224 -11.71 0.35 -6.77
CA GLN A 224 -12.37 -0.94 -6.57
C GLN A 224 -11.35 -2.08 -6.47
N ARG A 225 -11.68 -3.13 -5.73
CA ARG A 225 -10.87 -4.35 -5.69
C ARG A 225 -11.01 -5.14 -7.00
N ILE A 226 -9.89 -5.62 -7.54
CA ILE A 226 -9.88 -6.54 -8.68
C ILE A 226 -10.17 -7.95 -8.17
N PRO A 227 -11.08 -8.71 -8.81
CA PRO A 227 -11.33 -10.10 -8.46
C PRO A 227 -10.07 -10.97 -8.54
N SER A 228 -9.92 -11.84 -7.54
CA SER A 228 -8.97 -12.94 -7.55
C SER A 228 -9.42 -13.97 -8.61
N GLN A 229 -8.51 -14.46 -9.44
CA GLN A 229 -8.83 -15.43 -10.52
C GLN A 229 -9.13 -16.85 -10.01
N SER A 230 -9.40 -17.04 -8.71
CA SER A 230 -9.74 -18.37 -8.19
C SER A 230 -11.13 -18.78 -8.68
N PRO A 231 -11.27 -19.89 -9.42
CA PRO A 231 -12.56 -20.41 -9.88
C PRO A 231 -13.37 -21.09 -8.76
N ALA A 232 -12.83 -21.16 -7.53
CA ALA A 232 -13.53 -21.70 -6.37
C ALA A 232 -14.05 -20.55 -5.50
N ASN A 233 -15.37 -20.45 -5.41
CA ASN A 233 -16.17 -19.34 -4.88
C ASN A 233 -16.19 -18.10 -5.78
N VAL A 234 -17.17 -18.08 -6.71
CA VAL A 234 -17.87 -16.85 -7.07
C VAL A 234 -18.53 -16.36 -5.79
N ASP A 235 -17.74 -15.75 -4.91
CA ASP A 235 -18.28 -15.07 -3.77
C ASP A 235 -19.00 -13.85 -4.37
N LEU A 236 -20.33 -13.95 -4.43
CA LEU A 236 -21.28 -12.89 -4.79
C LEU A 236 -21.23 -11.75 -3.75
N GLN A 237 -20.03 -11.44 -3.24
CA GLN A 237 -19.82 -10.28 -2.40
C GLN A 237 -19.96 -9.07 -3.29
N LYS A 238 -21.09 -8.37 -3.09
CA LYS A 238 -21.34 -7.00 -3.53
C LYS A 238 -20.03 -6.21 -3.50
N ARG A 239 -19.52 -5.89 -4.69
CA ARG A 239 -18.22 -5.22 -4.80
C ARG A 239 -18.42 -3.78 -4.40
N ARG A 240 -17.73 -3.36 -3.35
CA ARG A 240 -17.77 -1.97 -2.92
C ARG A 240 -16.83 -1.16 -3.80
N ILE A 241 -17.38 -0.14 -4.44
CA ILE A 241 -16.65 0.83 -5.25
C ILE A 241 -16.65 2.14 -4.47
N ALA A 242 -15.47 2.73 -4.27
CA ALA A 242 -15.34 4.06 -3.68
C ALA A 242 -15.16 5.10 -4.79
N LYS A 243 -16.11 6.03 -4.88
CA LYS A 243 -16.03 7.18 -5.78
C LYS A 243 -15.36 8.33 -5.07
N TYR A 244 -14.34 8.91 -5.68
CA TYR A 244 -13.60 10.03 -5.11
C TYR A 244 -13.14 11.01 -6.18
N SER A 245 -12.80 12.22 -5.77
CA SER A 245 -12.26 13.25 -6.65
C SER A 245 -11.11 13.99 -5.98
N ILE A 246 -10.37 14.73 -6.81
CA ILE A 246 -9.37 15.69 -6.34
C ILE A 246 -9.91 17.08 -6.66
N ALA A 247 -10.46 17.74 -5.64
CA ALA A 247 -11.07 19.05 -5.76
C ALA A 247 -10.46 19.99 -4.72
N LEU A 248 -10.22 21.25 -5.10
CA LEU A 248 -9.71 22.29 -4.19
C LEU A 248 -8.45 21.87 -3.42
N GLN A 249 -7.53 21.14 -4.07
CA GLN A 249 -6.30 20.59 -3.47
C GLN A 249 -6.56 19.64 -2.29
N GLN A 250 -7.70 18.94 -2.30
CA GLN A 250 -8.06 17.95 -1.30
C GLN A 250 -8.48 16.63 -1.98
N LEU A 251 -8.23 15.53 -1.28
CA LEU A 251 -8.80 14.23 -1.60
C LEU A 251 -10.22 14.16 -1.03
N VAL A 252 -11.22 13.97 -1.89
CA VAL A 252 -12.63 14.00 -1.50
C VAL A 252 -13.27 12.66 -1.81
N LEU A 253 -13.75 11.95 -0.79
CA LEU A 253 -14.62 10.80 -0.98
C LEU A 253 -16.04 11.30 -1.31
N GLU A 254 -16.56 10.96 -2.48
CA GLU A 254 -17.90 11.33 -2.92
C GLU A 254 -18.96 10.33 -2.45
N GLY A 255 -18.58 9.07 -2.27
CA GLY A 255 -19.46 8.03 -1.73
C GLY A 255 -19.02 6.62 -2.10
N PHE A 256 -19.77 5.63 -1.61
CA PHE A 256 -19.62 4.25 -2.03
C PHE A 256 -20.82 3.81 -2.84
N SER A 257 -20.56 2.97 -3.86
CA SER A 257 -21.59 2.25 -4.59
C SER A 257 -21.32 0.74 -4.52
N GLU A 258 -22.36 -0.06 -4.70
CA GLU A 258 -22.23 -1.50 -4.88
C GLU A 258 -22.27 -1.80 -6.38
N ASP A 259 -21.27 -2.51 -6.89
CA ASP A 259 -21.31 -3.07 -8.25
C ASP A 259 -22.32 -4.23 -8.21
N MET A 260 -23.49 -4.01 -8.82
CA MET A 260 -24.43 -5.08 -9.14
C MET A 260 -23.97 -5.61 -10.50
N ASP A 261 -23.25 -6.73 -10.53
CA ASP A 261 -22.93 -7.41 -11.79
C ASP A 261 -24.28 -7.60 -12.56
N GLN A 262 -24.47 -6.88 -13.67
CA GLN A 262 -25.57 -7.08 -14.64
C GLN A 262 -25.12 -8.08 -15.70
#